data_AF-G3GUT3-F1
#
_entry.id   AF-G3GUT3-F1
#
_cell.length_a   1.000
_cell.length_b   1.000
_cell.length_c   1.000
_cell.angle_alpha   90.00
_cell.angle_beta   90.00
_cell.angle_gamma   90.00
#
_symmetry.space_group_name_H-M   'P 1'
#
loop_
_entity.id
_entity.type
_entity.pdbx_description
1 polymer ?
#
loop_
_entity_poly.entity_id
_entity_poly.type
_entity_poly.pdbx_seq_one_letter_code
_entity_poly.pdbx_strand_id
1 'polypeptide(L)'
;MVRHPDSHQLFIGNLPHEVDKSELKDFFQSYRNLMELRVNSGGKLPNFGFVVFDDPESVQKVLNNKPIVFQGEEEKKMCAVGEGDYRDN
;
A
#
# COMPACT_ATOMS: atom_id res chain seq x y z
N MET A 1 -17.66 11.60 -12.96
CA MET A 1 -16.23 11.37 -12.65
C MET A 1 -16.14 11.06 -11.18
N VAL A 2 -15.89 9.80 -10.81
CA VAL A 2 -15.73 9.43 -9.41
C VAL A 2 -14.36 9.96 -8.98
N ARG A 3 -14.34 10.99 -8.12
CA ARG A 3 -13.13 11.42 -7.44
C ARG A 3 -12.99 10.57 -6.19
N HIS A 4 -12.11 9.58 -6.24
CA HIS A 4 -11.70 8.88 -5.04
C HIS A 4 -10.74 9.80 -4.28
N PRO A 5 -10.98 10.11 -3.00
CA PRO A 5 -10.06 10.91 -2.21
C PRO A 5 -8.75 10.13 -2.03
N ASP A 6 -7.62 10.84 -1.98
CA ASP A 6 -6.29 10.25 -1.85
C ASP A 6 -6.20 9.27 -0.67
N SER A 7 -7.01 9.47 0.38
CA SER A 7 -7.16 8.57 1.54
C SER A 7 -7.51 7.11 1.21
N HIS A 8 -7.94 6.81 -0.02
CA HIS A 8 -8.21 5.46 -0.51
C HIS A 8 -6.95 4.81 -1.12
N GLN A 9 -5.87 5.57 -1.27
CA GLN A 9 -4.63 5.13 -1.87
C GLN A 9 -3.57 4.84 -0.80
N LEU A 10 -2.88 3.73 -1.00
CA LEU A 10 -1.84 3.24 -0.15
C LEU A 10 -0.56 3.06 -0.96
N PHE A 11 0.51 3.72 -0.54
CA PHE A 11 1.86 3.56 -1.04
C PHE A 11 2.62 2.45 -0.30
N ILE A 12 3.23 1.55 -1.06
CA ILE A 12 4.08 0.48 -0.56
C ILE A 12 5.49 0.73 -1.08
N GLY A 13 6.40 1.12 -0.19
CA GLY A 13 7.81 1.26 -0.50
C GLY A 13 8.63 0.10 0.04
N ASN A 14 9.87 0.00 -0.43
CA ASN A 14 10.85 -0.97 0.04
C ASN A 14 10.39 -2.42 -0.21
N LEU A 15 9.80 -2.67 -1.38
CA LEU A 15 9.44 -4.03 -1.77
C LEU A 15 10.68 -4.76 -2.31
N PRO A 16 10.85 -6.05 -1.97
CA PRO A 16 11.94 -6.86 -2.51
C PRO A 16 11.75 -7.11 -4.01
N HIS A 17 12.82 -7.54 -4.68
CA HIS A 17 12.77 -7.89 -6.10
C HIS A 17 11.90 -9.12 -6.40
N GLU A 18 11.70 -9.96 -5.38
CA GLU A 18 10.82 -11.13 -5.39
C GLU A 18 9.37 -10.81 -5.03
N VAL A 19 9.01 -9.53 -4.82
CA VAL A 19 7.62 -9.20 -4.49
C VAL A 19 6.69 -9.55 -5.65
N ASP A 20 5.71 -10.41 -5.36
CA ASP A 20 4.68 -10.74 -6.33
C ASP A 20 3.52 -9.76 -6.27
N LYS A 21 3.27 -9.08 -7.40
CA LYS A 21 2.10 -8.21 -7.58
C LYS A 21 0.80 -8.98 -7.27
N SER A 22 0.76 -10.23 -7.70
CA SER A 22 -0.39 -11.13 -7.52
C SER A 22 -0.63 -11.45 -6.05
N GLU A 23 0.42 -11.69 -5.28
CA GLU A 23 0.32 -12.01 -3.85
C GLU A 23 -0.09 -10.78 -3.03
N LEU A 24 0.47 -9.60 -3.33
CA LEU A 24 0.00 -8.34 -2.74
C LEU A 24 -1.47 -8.11 -3.05
N LYS A 25 -1.88 -8.33 -4.31
CA LYS A 25 -3.27 -8.17 -4.72
C LYS A 25 -4.18 -9.11 -3.94
N ASP A 26 -3.84 -10.40 -3.85
CA ASP A 26 -4.63 -11.39 -3.12
C ASP A 26 -4.73 -11.04 -1.63
N PHE A 27 -3.61 -10.67 -1.02
CA PHE A 27 -3.57 -10.25 0.37
C PHE A 27 -4.47 -9.04 0.64
N PHE A 28 -4.34 -7.97 -0.16
CA PHE A 28 -5.16 -6.78 -0.01
C PHE A 28 -6.63 -7.02 -0.35
N GLN A 29 -6.91 -7.89 -1.32
CA GLN A 29 -8.28 -8.36 -1.61
C GLN A 29 -8.88 -9.14 -0.43
N SER A 30 -8.06 -9.85 0.36
CA SER A 30 -8.51 -10.55 1.57
C SER A 30 -8.94 -9.59 2.68
N TYR A 31 -8.34 -8.40 2.77
CA TYR A 31 -8.81 -7.36 3.70
C TYR A 31 -10.13 -6.74 3.24
N ARG A 32 -10.18 -6.20 2.01
CA ARG A 32 -11.33 -5.48 1.42
C ARG A 32 -11.25 -5.41 -0.11
N ASN A 33 -12.27 -4.83 -0.74
CA ASN A 33 -12.33 -4.65 -2.19
C ASN A 33 -11.23 -3.68 -2.68
N LEU A 34 -10.17 -4.26 -3.24
CA LEU A 34 -9.10 -3.54 -3.93
C LEU A 34 -9.62 -3.08 -5.30
N MET A 35 -9.62 -1.77 -5.53
CA MET A 35 -10.01 -1.17 -6.81
C MET A 35 -8.88 -1.28 -7.83
N GLU A 36 -7.69 -0.81 -7.46
CA GLU A 36 -6.55 -0.76 -8.37
C GLU A 36 -5.24 -1.09 -7.66
N LEU A 37 -4.34 -1.79 -8.35
CA LEU A 37 -3.00 -2.07 -7.84
C LEU A 37 -1.97 -1.86 -8.95
N ARG A 38 -1.08 -0.90 -8.71
CA ARG A 38 0.02 -0.51 -9.61
C ARG A 38 1.33 -0.79 -8.90
N VAL A 39 2.11 -1.73 -9.42
CA VAL A 39 3.48 -1.98 -8.96
C VAL A 39 4.43 -1.44 -10.00
N ASN A 40 5.37 -0.61 -9.57
CA ASN A 40 6.42 -0.07 -10.39
C ASN A 40 7.76 -0.65 -9.91
N SER A 41 8.25 -1.59 -10.69
CA SER A 41 9.53 -2.25 -10.49
C SER A 41 10.48 -1.73 -11.56
N GLY A 42 11.29 -0.73 -11.19
CA GLY A 42 12.09 0.05 -12.13
C GLY A 42 13.56 0.17 -11.70
N GLY A 43 14.38 -0.83 -12.02
CA GLY A 43 15.84 -0.73 -11.99
C GLY A 43 16.49 -0.72 -10.59
N LYS A 44 17.46 0.18 -10.39
CA LYS A 44 18.40 0.21 -9.23
C LYS A 44 17.76 0.65 -7.89
N LEU A 45 16.52 1.12 -7.93
CA LEU A 45 15.78 1.61 -6.75
C LEU A 45 14.91 0.48 -6.16
N PRO A 46 14.63 0.49 -4.84
CA PRO A 46 13.72 -0.47 -4.25
C PRO A 46 12.36 -0.43 -4.95
N ASN A 47 11.75 -1.59 -5.14
CA ASN A 47 10.45 -1.68 -5.79
C ASN A 47 9.40 -0.94 -4.95
N PHE A 48 8.47 -0.29 -5.64
CA PHE A 48 7.36 0.40 -4.99
C PHE A 48 6.03 0.10 -5.67
N GLY A 49 4.96 0.17 -4.90
CA GLY A 49 3.60 -0.09 -5.35
C GLY A 49 2.61 0.92 -4.80
N PHE A 50 1.51 1.07 -5.50
CA PHE A 50 0.34 1.84 -5.10
C PHE A 50 -0.86 0.93 -5.14
N VAL A 51 -1.68 0.98 -4.10
CA VAL A 51 -2.90 0.21 -3.94
C VAL A 51 -4.03 1.18 -3.67
N VAL A 52 -5.05 1.15 -4.51
CA VAL A 52 -6.26 1.95 -4.34
C VAL A 52 -7.37 1.00 -3.88
N PHE A 53 -7.99 1.32 -2.76
CA PHE A 53 -9.13 0.61 -2.23
C PHE A 53 -10.43 1.32 -2.58
N ASP A 54 -11.53 0.58 -2.51
CA ASP A 54 -12.87 1.17 -2.59
C ASP A 54 -13.18 2.01 -1.35
N ASP A 55 -12.73 1.56 -0.18
CA ASP A 55 -12.95 2.19 1.12
C ASP A 55 -11.66 2.73 1.79
N PRO A 56 -11.70 3.93 2.39
CA PRO A 56 -10.58 4.52 3.12
C PRO A 56 -10.30 3.78 4.44
N GLU A 57 -11.32 3.15 5.03
CA GLU A 57 -11.17 2.34 6.25
C GLU A 57 -10.20 1.18 6.04
N SER A 58 -10.15 0.62 4.82
CA SER A 58 -9.20 -0.44 4.46
C SER A 58 -7.76 0.04 4.59
N VAL A 59 -7.50 1.24 4.07
CA VAL A 59 -6.19 1.89 4.13
C VAL A 59 -5.78 2.15 5.57
N GLN A 60 -6.69 2.73 6.36
CA GLN A 60 -6.49 3.01 7.79
C GLN A 60 -6.21 1.72 8.58
N LYS A 61 -6.94 0.65 8.32
CA LYS A 61 -6.77 -0.64 9.00
C LYS A 61 -5.43 -1.29 8.68
N VAL A 62 -5.00 -1.23 7.41
CA VAL A 62 -3.69 -1.72 6.98
C VAL A 62 -2.56 -0.88 7.56
N LEU A 63 -2.73 0.45 7.65
CA LEU A 63 -1.78 1.33 8.32
C LEU A 63 -1.66 1.07 9.83
N ASN A 64 -2.80 0.87 10.49
CA ASN A 64 -2.87 0.61 11.92
C ASN A 64 -2.29 -0.77 12.28
N ASN A 65 -2.29 -1.72 11.34
CA ASN A 65 -1.72 -3.05 11.49
C ASN A 65 -0.20 -3.10 11.23
N LYS A 66 0.54 -2.02 11.52
CA LYS A 66 2.02 -2.03 11.44
C LYS A 66 2.64 -2.72 12.67
N PRO A 67 3.66 -3.58 12.49
CA PRO A 67 4.32 -3.95 11.22
C PRO A 67 3.62 -5.12 10.51
N ILE A 68 3.28 -4.93 9.23
CA ILE A 68 2.84 -6.02 8.36
C ILE A 68 4.09 -6.76 7.90
N VAL A 69 4.40 -7.89 8.54
CA VAL A 69 5.47 -8.78 8.11
C VAL A 69 4.94 -9.63 6.96
N PHE A 70 5.59 -9.54 5.80
CA PHE A 70 5.20 -10.27 4.61
C PHE A 70 6.42 -11.02 4.09
N GLN A 71 6.36 -12.34 4.10
CA GLN A 71 7.47 -13.24 3.75
C GLN A 71 8.80 -12.92 4.47
N GLY A 72 8.79 -13.07 5.79
CA GLY A 72 9.95 -13.57 6.52
C GLY A 72 11.08 -12.62 6.87
N GLU A 73 11.48 -11.64 6.04
CA GLU A 73 12.78 -10.97 6.28
C GLU A 73 12.86 -9.43 6.14
N GLU A 74 11.82 -8.70 5.70
CA GLU A 74 11.87 -7.22 5.71
C GLU A 74 10.54 -6.54 6.08
N GLU A 75 10.63 -5.48 6.89
CA GLU A 75 9.52 -4.59 7.22
C GLU A 75 9.10 -3.77 5.99
N LYS A 76 7.92 -4.07 5.42
CA LYS A 76 7.39 -3.31 4.28
C LYS A 76 6.92 -1.93 4.74
N LYS A 77 7.39 -0.87 4.07
CA LYS A 77 6.92 0.49 4.34
C LYS A 77 5.61 0.77 3.62
N MET A 78 4.52 0.44 4.30
CA MET A 78 3.13 0.69 3.91
C MET A 78 2.73 2.10 4.41
N CYS A 79 2.57 3.12 3.58
CA CYS A 79 2.16 4.47 3.98
C CYS A 79 0.91 4.87 3.20
N ALA A 80 -0.17 5.33 3.83
CA ALA A 80 -1.26 5.94 3.05
C ALA A 80 -0.72 7.13 2.29
N VAL A 81 -1.07 7.22 1.02
CA VAL A 81 -1.00 8.50 0.32
C VAL A 81 -2.20 9.28 0.84
N GLY A 82 -1.98 10.32 1.63
CA GLY A 82 -3.09 11.13 2.14
C GLY A 82 -3.65 10.64 3.48
N GLU A 83 -2.84 10.71 4.53
CA GLU A 83 -3.03 11.64 5.64
C GLU A 83 -1.76 11.56 6.50
N GLY A 84 -1.19 12.71 6.84
CA GLY A 84 0.25 12.89 7.07
C GLY A 84 0.68 14.30 6.67
N ASP A 85 -0.09 15.31 7.07
CA ASP A 85 0.17 16.04 8.32
C ASP A 85 1.31 17.03 8.12
N TYR A 86 0.89 18.20 7.60
CA TYR A 86 1.40 19.48 8.05
C TYR A 86 1.60 19.37 9.56
N ARG A 87 2.86 19.19 9.95
CA ARG A 87 3.26 19.13 11.35
C ARG A 87 2.92 20.50 11.93
N ASP A 88 1.73 20.62 12.49
CA ASP A 88 1.42 21.68 13.43
C ASP A 88 2.25 21.40 14.68
N ASN A 89 3.44 22.01 14.72
CA ASN A 89 4.05 22.64 15.88
C ASN A 89 5.41 23.24 15.52
#